data_AF-A0A960V0P7-F1
#
_entry.id   AF-A0A960V0P7-F1
#
_cell.length_a   1.000
_cell.length_b   1.000
_cell.length_c   1.000
_cell.angle_alpha   90.00
_cell.angle_beta   90.00
_cell.angle_gamma   90.00
#
_symmetry.space_group_name_H-M   'P 1'
#
loop_
_entity.id
_entity.type
_entity.pdbx_description
1 polymer ?
#
loop_
_entity_poly.entity_id
_entity_poly.type
_entity_poly.pdbx_seq_one_letter_code
_entity_poly.pdbx_strand_id
1 'polypeptide(L)'
;MQVRQLSILTGISYLVIFFAAIFANFVVLESLKTNPVQTVTTMAFTVRIGIMAFLITVVCDVVVAWTLWEIYNSQTLNRLSTLFRLMHAALMGVAIYYLPAIPGMTDAELIQSNVQHFEIIWLIGLFFFGVHLILLARIFHGPLWIRIFLAIAGLMYMIDTSAHILLQTYQEYAIVFLTLVAVPSMLGEMAFAIWLLLCGGKNKQG
;
A
#
# COMPACT_ATOMS: atom_id res chain seq x y z
N MET A 1 22.99 10.19 5.76
CA MET A 1 22.49 10.91 4.55
C MET A 1 21.87 12.24 4.98
N GLN A 2 21.90 13.27 4.14
CA GLN A 2 21.20 14.52 4.46
C GLN A 2 19.67 14.29 4.46
N VAL A 3 18.93 14.92 5.38
CA VAL A 3 17.47 14.77 5.51
C VAL A 3 16.74 15.06 4.19
N ARG A 4 17.26 15.99 3.39
CA ARG A 4 16.73 16.29 2.05
C ARG A 4 16.81 15.10 1.10
N GLN A 5 17.94 14.41 1.05
CA GLN A 5 18.13 13.24 0.19
C GLN A 5 17.19 12.11 0.62
N LEU A 6 17.07 11.87 1.92
CA LEU A 6 16.13 10.88 2.47
C LEU A 6 14.69 11.23 2.13
N SER A 7 14.28 12.50 2.23
CA SER A 7 12.93 12.95 1.87
C SER A 7 12.63 12.74 0.37
N ILE A 8 13.59 13.04 -0.51
CA ILE A 8 13.44 12.78 -1.95
C ILE A 8 13.29 11.29 -2.22
N LEU A 9 14.17 10.46 -1.64
CA LEU A 9 14.10 9.01 -1.79
C LEU A 9 12.76 8.46 -1.31
N THR A 10 12.31 8.89 -0.13
CA THR A 10 11.00 8.51 0.43
C THR A 10 9.86 8.87 -0.52
N GLY A 11 9.83 10.10 -1.02
CA GLY A 11 8.79 10.58 -1.92
C GLY A 11 8.77 9.83 -3.25
N ILE A 12 9.93 9.57 -3.85
CA ILE A 12 10.04 8.78 -5.09
C ILE A 12 9.54 7.35 -4.85
N SER A 13 9.95 6.71 -3.75
CA SER A 13 9.50 5.36 -3.41
C SER A 13 7.98 5.29 -3.21
N TYR A 14 7.35 6.29 -2.58
CA TYR A 14 5.89 6.38 -2.52
C TYR A 14 5.24 6.50 -3.90
N LEU A 15 5.79 7.33 -4.81
CA LEU A 15 5.26 7.43 -6.17
C LEU A 15 5.37 6.11 -6.93
N VAL A 16 6.51 5.42 -6.80
CA VAL A 16 6.70 4.09 -7.40
C VAL A 16 5.67 3.11 -6.87
N ILE A 17 5.47 3.05 -5.54
CA ILE A 17 4.44 2.21 -4.92
C ILE A 17 3.08 2.52 -5.51
N PHE A 18 2.70 3.80 -5.57
CA PHE A 18 1.37 4.22 -6.03
C PHE A 18 1.07 3.75 -7.45
N PHE A 19 1.97 4.03 -8.41
CA PHE A 19 1.75 3.64 -9.80
C PHE A 19 1.88 2.14 -10.02
N ALA A 20 2.83 1.48 -9.36
CA ALA A 20 3.02 0.04 -9.47
C ALA A 20 1.83 -0.73 -8.89
N ALA A 21 1.34 -0.33 -7.72
CA ALA A 21 0.18 -0.94 -7.07
C ALA A 21 -1.12 -0.71 -7.86
N ILE A 22 -1.35 0.50 -8.40
CA ILE A 22 -2.52 0.76 -9.26
C ILE A 22 -2.49 -0.13 -10.49
N PHE A 23 -1.36 -0.20 -11.19
CA PHE A 23 -1.21 -1.07 -12.35
C PHE A 23 -1.45 -2.54 -11.98
N ALA A 24 -0.78 -3.05 -10.96
CA ALA A 24 -0.88 -4.45 -10.56
C ALA A 24 -2.29 -4.81 -10.07
N ASN A 25 -2.96 -3.92 -9.36
CA ASN A 25 -4.31 -4.13 -8.86
C ASN A 25 -5.36 -4.04 -9.99
N PHE A 26 -5.48 -2.89 -10.64
CA PHE A 26 -6.58 -2.61 -11.54
C PHE A 26 -6.41 -3.20 -12.94
N VAL A 27 -5.17 -3.45 -13.39
CA VAL A 27 -4.92 -4.07 -14.71
C VAL A 27 -4.78 -5.59 -14.58
N VAL A 28 -4.11 -6.08 -13.53
CA VAL A 28 -3.80 -7.51 -13.41
C VAL A 28 -4.77 -8.24 -12.49
N LEU A 29 -4.89 -7.87 -11.21
CA LEU A 29 -5.78 -8.60 -10.28
C LEU A 29 -7.25 -8.53 -10.70
N GLU A 30 -7.77 -7.36 -11.03
CA GLU A 30 -9.16 -7.22 -11.46
C GLU A 30 -9.47 -8.02 -12.75
N SER A 31 -8.51 -8.09 -13.68
CA SER A 31 -8.63 -8.95 -14.86
C SER A 31 -8.65 -10.43 -14.50
N LEU A 32 -7.76 -10.88 -13.60
CA LEU A 32 -7.72 -12.25 -13.11
C LEU A 32 -9.00 -12.65 -12.35
N LYS A 33 -9.65 -11.71 -11.67
CA LYS A 33 -10.94 -11.93 -11.00
C LYS A 33 -12.08 -12.05 -11.99
N THR A 34 -12.10 -11.19 -13.01
CA THR A 34 -13.22 -11.11 -13.95
C THR A 34 -13.18 -12.20 -15.02
N ASN A 35 -12.00 -12.46 -15.61
CA ASN A 35 -11.83 -13.41 -16.72
C ASN A 35 -10.54 -14.25 -16.55
N PRO A 36 -10.40 -15.06 -15.49
CA PRO A 36 -9.14 -15.69 -15.07
C PRO A 36 -8.39 -16.40 -16.22
N VAL A 37 -9.04 -17.36 -16.89
CA VAL A 37 -8.42 -18.19 -17.94
C VAL A 37 -8.07 -17.35 -19.17
N GLN A 38 -8.93 -16.40 -19.56
CA GLN A 38 -8.65 -15.52 -20.68
C GLN A 38 -7.48 -14.59 -20.38
N THR A 39 -7.39 -14.05 -19.17
CA THR A 39 -6.32 -13.16 -18.75
C THR A 39 -4.97 -13.88 -18.76
N VAL A 40 -4.87 -15.09 -18.22
CA VAL A 40 -3.60 -15.84 -18.23
C VAL A 40 -3.18 -16.28 -19.63
N THR A 41 -4.12 -16.54 -20.54
CA THR A 41 -3.81 -16.97 -21.91
C THR A 41 -3.46 -15.82 -22.86
N THR A 42 -4.18 -14.70 -22.76
CA THR A 42 -4.03 -13.55 -23.67
C THR A 42 -3.11 -12.46 -23.13
N MET A 43 -2.97 -12.34 -21.81
CA MET A 43 -2.22 -11.29 -21.13
C MET A 43 -1.08 -11.84 -20.27
N ALA A 44 -0.56 -13.04 -20.58
CA ALA A 44 0.46 -13.74 -19.77
C ALA A 44 1.66 -12.85 -19.38
N PHE A 45 2.17 -12.05 -20.32
CA PHE A 45 3.28 -11.13 -20.07
C PHE A 45 2.88 -10.02 -19.09
N THR A 46 1.72 -9.38 -19.30
CA THR A 46 1.18 -8.34 -18.41
C THR A 46 0.98 -8.87 -16.99
N VAL A 47 0.46 -10.10 -16.84
CA VAL A 47 0.30 -10.75 -15.53
C VAL A 47 1.65 -10.87 -14.83
N ARG A 48 2.69 -11.36 -15.53
CA ARG A 48 4.05 -11.49 -14.97
C ARG A 48 4.63 -10.13 -14.54
N ILE A 49 4.44 -9.09 -15.35
CA ILE A 49 4.89 -7.73 -15.01
C ILE A 49 4.10 -7.17 -13.82
N GLY A 50 2.80 -7.45 -13.69
CA GLY A 50 2.01 -7.07 -12.51
C GLY A 50 2.52 -7.72 -11.22
N ILE A 51 2.91 -8.99 -11.27
CA ILE A 51 3.52 -9.69 -10.13
C ILE A 51 4.85 -9.02 -9.75
N MET A 52 5.68 -8.69 -10.75
CA MET A 52 6.92 -7.94 -10.50
C MET A 52 6.66 -6.54 -9.93
N ALA A 53 5.58 -5.88 -10.35
CA ALA A 53 5.18 -4.58 -9.81
C ALA A 53 4.84 -4.67 -8.31
N PHE A 54 4.13 -5.71 -7.86
CA PHE A 54 3.93 -5.95 -6.42
C PHE A 54 5.23 -6.26 -5.67
N LEU A 55 6.18 -6.99 -6.27
CA LEU A 55 7.49 -7.19 -5.65
C LEU A 55 8.24 -5.86 -5.47
N ILE A 56 8.17 -4.99 -6.48
CA ILE A 56 8.77 -3.64 -6.42
C ILE A 56 8.10 -2.81 -5.33
N THR A 57 6.78 -2.91 -5.12
CA THR A 57 6.09 -2.16 -4.06
C THR A 57 6.62 -2.58 -2.69
N VAL A 58 6.78 -3.88 -2.42
CA VAL A 58 7.32 -4.39 -1.15
C VAL A 58 8.74 -3.87 -0.89
N VAL A 59 9.62 -3.90 -1.89
CA VAL A 59 10.98 -3.35 -1.76
C VAL A 59 10.91 -1.85 -1.43
N CYS A 60 10.06 -1.10 -2.14
CA CYS A 60 9.87 0.32 -1.88
C CYS A 60 9.27 0.57 -0.49
N ASP A 61 8.41 -0.30 0.03
CA ASP A 61 7.84 -0.19 1.36
C ASP A 61 8.91 -0.27 2.45
N VAL A 62 9.86 -1.20 2.29
CA VAL A 62 11.02 -1.33 3.19
C VAL A 62 11.91 -0.09 3.10
N VAL A 63 12.17 0.42 1.88
CA VAL A 63 12.94 1.67 1.69
C VAL A 63 12.25 2.83 2.40
N VAL A 64 10.94 3.00 2.22
CA VAL A 64 10.17 4.07 2.90
C VAL A 64 10.19 3.91 4.42
N ALA A 65 10.05 2.68 4.92
CA ALA A 65 10.09 2.40 6.35
C ALA A 65 11.44 2.84 6.96
N TRP A 66 12.54 2.51 6.28
CA TRP A 66 13.89 2.91 6.68
C TRP A 66 14.10 4.42 6.56
N THR A 67 13.72 5.05 5.44
CA THR A 67 13.97 6.49 5.27
C THR A 67 13.12 7.33 6.23
N LEU A 68 11.88 6.93 6.52
CA LEU A 68 11.05 7.58 7.55
C LEU A 68 11.63 7.40 8.96
N TRP A 69 12.20 6.23 9.25
CA TRP A 69 12.95 6.00 10.50
C TRP A 69 14.06 7.04 10.67
N GLU A 70 14.87 7.25 9.64
CA GLU A 70 15.97 8.21 9.65
C GLU A 70 15.49 9.67 9.72
N ILE A 71 14.43 10.03 8.98
CA ILE A 71 13.91 11.41 8.95
C ILE A 71 13.33 11.83 10.31
N TYR A 72 12.61 10.93 10.98
CA TYR A 72 11.88 11.22 12.23
C TYR A 72 12.51 10.54 13.45
N ASN A 73 13.82 10.28 13.43
CA ASN A 73 14.53 9.50 14.46
C ASN A 73 14.39 10.03 15.91
N SER A 74 14.11 11.33 16.09
CA SER A 74 13.94 11.97 17.40
C SER A 74 12.55 11.75 18.01
N GLN A 75 11.61 11.17 17.27
CA GLN A 75 10.22 11.00 17.69
C GLN A 75 9.98 9.61 18.27
N THR A 76 9.46 9.53 19.50
CA THR A 76 9.27 8.25 20.21
C THR A 76 8.36 7.29 19.46
N LEU A 77 7.30 7.80 18.82
CA LEU A 77 6.34 6.99 18.07
C LEU A 77 6.87 6.50 16.72
N ASN A 78 7.99 7.04 16.23
CA ASN A 78 8.54 6.70 14.91
C ASN A 78 8.91 5.22 14.83
N ARG A 79 9.51 4.68 15.89
CA ARG A 79 9.90 3.26 15.91
C ARG A 79 8.68 2.35 15.73
N LEU A 80 7.61 2.65 16.45
CA LEU A 80 6.36 1.90 16.37
C LEU A 80 5.73 2.03 14.98
N SER A 81 5.72 3.24 14.42
CA SER A 81 5.22 3.51 13.07
C SER A 81 5.97 2.71 12.00
N THR A 82 7.31 2.68 12.07
CA THR A 82 8.16 1.89 11.16
C THR A 82 7.88 0.40 11.28
N LEU A 83 7.73 -0.13 12.51
CA LEU A 83 7.43 -1.55 12.72
C LEU A 83 6.11 -1.95 12.07
N PHE A 84 5.05 -1.15 12.23
CA PHE A 84 3.77 -1.43 11.57
C PHE A 84 3.85 -1.37 10.04
N ARG A 85 4.66 -0.44 9.48
CA ARG A 85 4.92 -0.42 8.04
C ARG A 85 5.67 -1.67 7.57
N LEU A 86 6.66 -2.14 8.32
CA LEU A 86 7.40 -3.37 7.99
C LEU A 86 6.52 -4.62 8.12
N MET A 87 5.60 -4.65 9.10
CA MET A 87 4.59 -5.71 9.18
C MET A 87 3.71 -5.76 7.94
N HIS A 88 3.24 -4.59 7.47
CA HIS A 88 2.51 -4.50 6.19
C HIS A 88 3.35 -5.05 5.03
N ALA A 89 4.60 -4.58 4.89
CA ALA A 89 5.49 -5.01 3.81
C ALA A 89 5.75 -6.52 3.84
N ALA A 90 5.95 -7.10 5.03
CA ALA A 90 6.16 -8.54 5.21
C ALA A 90 4.91 -9.33 4.81
N LEU A 91 3.72 -8.90 5.25
CA LEU A 91 2.45 -9.53 4.86
C LEU A 91 2.20 -9.44 3.36
N MET A 92 2.48 -8.30 2.74
CA MET A 92 2.43 -8.16 1.28
C MET A 92 3.40 -9.12 0.59
N GLY A 93 4.63 -9.25 1.09
CA GLY A 93 5.61 -10.22 0.59
C GLY A 93 5.09 -11.67 0.65
N VAL A 94 4.39 -12.03 1.74
CA VAL A 94 3.73 -13.34 1.87
C VAL A 94 2.54 -13.46 0.92
N ALA A 95 1.73 -12.41 0.77
CA ALA A 95 0.59 -12.42 -0.15
C ALA A 95 1.03 -12.74 -1.59
N ILE A 96 2.12 -12.11 -2.05
CA ILE A 96 2.66 -12.28 -3.40
C ILE A 96 2.97 -13.74 -3.74
N TYR A 97 3.25 -14.60 -2.75
CA TYR A 97 3.52 -16.03 -2.96
C TYR A 97 2.43 -16.74 -3.80
N TYR A 98 1.17 -16.31 -3.70
CA TYR A 98 0.05 -16.95 -4.42
C TYR A 98 0.00 -16.59 -5.92
N LEU A 99 0.72 -15.58 -6.38
CA LEU A 99 0.59 -15.09 -7.76
C LEU A 99 1.51 -15.76 -8.81
N PRO A 100 2.80 -16.10 -8.53
CA PRO A 100 3.74 -16.61 -9.53
C PRO A 100 3.30 -17.86 -10.28
N ALA A 101 2.47 -18.70 -9.68
CA ALA A 101 1.97 -19.93 -10.31
C ALA A 101 0.82 -19.67 -11.29
N ILE A 102 0.08 -18.56 -11.15
CA ILE A 102 -1.11 -18.22 -11.94
C ILE A 102 -0.87 -18.26 -13.46
N PRO A 103 0.22 -17.70 -14.03
CA PRO A 103 0.44 -17.73 -15.48
C PRO A 103 0.56 -19.13 -16.10
N GLY A 104 0.76 -20.18 -15.29
CA GLY A 104 0.80 -21.58 -15.74
C GLY A 104 -0.49 -22.36 -15.48
N MET A 105 -1.50 -21.73 -14.87
CA MET A 105 -2.78 -22.37 -14.55
C MET A 105 -3.76 -22.26 -15.72
N THR A 106 -4.61 -23.27 -15.88
CA THR A 106 -5.70 -23.29 -16.85
C THR A 106 -7.07 -23.43 -16.20
N ASP A 107 -7.11 -23.57 -14.89
CA ASP A 107 -8.32 -23.76 -14.10
C ASP A 107 -8.76 -22.41 -13.49
N ALA A 108 -9.98 -21.99 -13.81
CA ALA A 108 -10.54 -20.72 -13.38
C ALA A 108 -10.73 -20.64 -11.86
N GLU A 109 -11.11 -21.74 -11.21
CA GLU A 109 -11.36 -21.79 -9.76
C GLU A 109 -10.04 -21.72 -8.99
N LEU A 110 -9.00 -22.44 -9.46
CA LEU A 110 -7.67 -22.36 -8.86
C LEU A 110 -7.07 -20.95 -8.98
N ILE A 111 -7.22 -20.30 -10.13
CA ILE A 111 -6.73 -18.91 -10.32
C ILE A 111 -7.44 -17.96 -9.35
N GLN A 112 -8.78 -18.02 -9.29
CA GLN A 112 -9.56 -17.17 -8.39
C GLN A 112 -9.24 -17.42 -6.92
N SER A 113 -9.07 -18.68 -6.52
CA SER A 113 -8.65 -19.04 -5.16
C SER A 113 -7.29 -18.44 -4.80
N ASN A 114 -6.31 -18.50 -5.70
CA ASN A 114 -4.99 -17.88 -5.47
C ASN A 114 -5.09 -16.35 -5.34
N VAL A 115 -5.90 -15.70 -6.18
CA VAL A 115 -6.16 -14.26 -6.07
C VAL A 115 -6.83 -13.92 -4.75
N GLN A 116 -7.84 -14.70 -4.33
CA GLN A 116 -8.52 -14.50 -3.07
C GLN A 116 -7.57 -14.65 -1.87
N HIS A 117 -6.69 -15.64 -1.87
CA HIS A 117 -5.67 -15.80 -0.83
C HIS A 117 -4.69 -14.62 -0.78
N PHE A 118 -4.27 -14.11 -1.94
CA PHE A 118 -3.49 -12.88 -2.03
C PHE A 118 -4.26 -11.70 -1.39
N GLU A 119 -5.51 -11.47 -1.80
CA GLU A 119 -6.32 -10.33 -1.34
C GLU A 119 -6.55 -10.36 0.17
N ILE A 120 -6.85 -11.53 0.75
CA ILE A 120 -7.06 -11.67 2.20
C ILE A 120 -5.80 -11.27 2.98
N ILE A 121 -4.63 -11.76 2.57
CA ILE A 121 -3.36 -11.45 3.27
C ILE A 121 -3.00 -9.97 3.07
N TRP A 122 -3.21 -9.44 1.87
CA TRP A 122 -3.00 -8.03 1.58
C TRP A 122 -3.90 -7.13 2.45
N LEU A 123 -5.18 -7.47 2.58
CA LEU A 123 -6.14 -6.76 3.43
C LEU A 123 -5.69 -6.74 4.90
N ILE A 124 -5.24 -7.88 5.45
CA ILE A 124 -4.64 -7.94 6.80
C ILE A 124 -3.41 -7.02 6.89
N GLY A 125 -2.58 -6.99 5.86
CA GLY A 125 -1.47 -6.04 5.75
C GLY A 125 -1.94 -4.58 5.81
N LEU A 126 -3.02 -4.23 5.11
CA LEU A 126 -3.57 -2.87 5.09
C LEU A 126 -4.08 -2.41 6.46
N PHE A 127 -4.59 -3.31 7.30
CA PHE A 127 -4.94 -2.98 8.68
C PHE A 127 -3.73 -2.41 9.46
N PHE A 128 -2.58 -3.07 9.39
CA PHE A 128 -1.36 -2.61 10.05
C PHE A 128 -0.80 -1.35 9.40
N PHE A 129 -0.92 -1.22 8.08
CA PHE A 129 -0.61 0.01 7.38
C PHE A 129 -1.45 1.19 7.89
N GLY A 130 -2.73 0.96 8.19
CA GLY A 130 -3.60 1.97 8.76
C GLY A 130 -3.11 2.50 10.12
N VAL A 131 -2.63 1.59 10.98
CA VAL A 131 -1.99 1.98 12.25
C VAL A 131 -0.74 2.83 12.01
N HIS A 132 0.10 2.45 11.04
CA HIS A 132 1.25 3.24 10.62
C HIS A 132 0.85 4.65 10.19
N LEU A 133 -0.19 4.82 9.35
CA LEU A 133 -0.64 6.14 8.89
C LEU A 133 -1.13 7.04 10.03
N ILE A 134 -1.86 6.49 10.99
CA ILE A 134 -2.32 7.24 12.18
C ILE A 134 -1.12 7.72 13.01
N LEU A 135 -0.11 6.86 13.20
CA LEU A 135 1.11 7.22 13.91
C LEU A 135 1.92 8.27 13.13
N LEU A 136 2.05 8.09 11.81
CA LEU A 136 2.75 9.01 10.92
C LEU A 136 2.10 10.39 10.93
N ALA A 137 0.77 10.49 10.93
CA ALA A 137 0.03 11.74 11.05
C ALA A 137 0.36 12.53 12.34
N ARG A 138 0.69 11.82 13.43
CA ARG A 138 1.10 12.43 14.70
C ARG A 138 2.55 12.91 14.68
N ILE A 139 3.44 12.15 14.03
CA ILE A 139 4.88 12.41 13.94
C ILE A 139 5.18 13.51 12.91
N PHE A 140 4.38 13.60 11.87
CA PHE A 140 4.56 14.53 10.76
C PHE A 140 4.26 15.98 11.17
N HIS A 141 5.20 16.90 10.93
CA HIS A 141 5.09 18.33 11.26
C HIS A 141 4.73 19.24 10.07
N GLY A 142 4.30 18.69 8.93
CA GLY A 142 3.90 19.50 7.77
C GLY A 142 2.46 20.03 7.86
N PRO A 143 1.86 20.39 6.72
CA PRO A 143 0.52 20.97 6.67
C PRO A 143 -0.53 20.13 7.41
N LEU A 144 -1.36 20.81 8.22
CA LEU A 144 -2.36 20.16 9.06
C LEU A 144 -3.35 19.29 8.25
N TRP A 145 -3.74 19.75 7.06
CA TRP A 145 -4.68 19.02 6.21
C TRP A 145 -4.12 17.65 5.78
N ILE A 146 -2.84 17.55 5.40
CA ILE A 146 -2.20 16.26 5.06
C ILE A 146 -2.24 15.32 6.26
N ARG A 147 -1.94 15.83 7.47
CA ARG A 147 -1.98 15.03 8.70
C ARG A 147 -3.38 14.47 8.96
N ILE A 148 -4.42 15.29 8.78
CA ILE A 148 -5.80 14.87 8.95
C ILE A 148 -6.15 13.77 7.94
N PHE A 149 -5.83 13.96 6.66
CA PHE A 149 -6.13 12.95 5.64
C PHE A 149 -5.35 11.64 5.85
N LEU A 150 -4.09 11.69 6.30
CA LEU A 150 -3.33 10.50 6.69
C LEU A 150 -4.02 9.74 7.84
N ALA A 151 -4.49 10.45 8.86
CA ALA A 151 -5.18 9.84 9.99
C ALA A 151 -6.52 9.22 9.57
N ILE A 152 -7.30 9.91 8.72
CA ILE A 152 -8.56 9.39 8.18
C ILE A 152 -8.31 8.17 7.30
N ALA A 153 -7.33 8.22 6.39
CA ALA A 153 -6.96 7.08 5.55
C ALA A 153 -6.59 5.85 6.40
N GLY A 154 -5.77 6.06 7.43
CA GLY A 154 -5.39 4.98 8.34
C GLY A 154 -6.57 4.37 9.08
N LEU A 155 -7.51 5.20 9.55
CA LEU A 155 -8.74 4.73 10.16
C LEU A 155 -9.61 3.94 9.17
N MET A 156 -9.73 4.41 7.93
CA MET A 156 -10.54 3.77 6.91
C MET A 156 -9.97 2.41 6.50
N TYR A 157 -8.65 2.26 6.36
CA TYR A 157 -8.03 0.94 6.13
C TYR A 157 -8.38 -0.07 7.24
N MET A 158 -8.33 0.37 8.49
CA MET A 158 -8.65 -0.49 9.64
C MET A 158 -10.13 -0.86 9.68
N ILE A 159 -11.02 0.11 9.41
CA ILE A 159 -12.47 -0.12 9.38
C ILE A 159 -12.85 -1.04 8.22
N ASP A 160 -12.33 -0.81 7.02
CA ASP A 160 -12.59 -1.64 5.84
C ASP A 160 -12.14 -3.09 6.05
N THR A 161 -10.93 -3.29 6.58
CA THR A 161 -10.44 -4.64 6.91
C THR A 161 -11.31 -5.31 7.97
N SER A 162 -11.72 -4.57 9.00
CA SER A 162 -12.60 -5.10 10.05
C SER A 162 -13.98 -5.43 9.49
N ALA A 163 -14.50 -4.62 8.56
CA ALA A 163 -15.79 -4.81 7.92
C ALA A 163 -15.82 -6.10 7.09
N HIS A 164 -14.76 -6.39 6.32
CA HIS A 164 -14.63 -7.67 5.60
C HIS A 164 -14.70 -8.90 6.51
N ILE A 165 -14.21 -8.80 7.76
CA ILE A 165 -14.16 -9.90 8.72
C ILE A 165 -15.49 -10.03 9.48
N LEU A 166 -16.09 -8.90 9.86
CA LEU A 166 -17.22 -8.85 10.79
C LEU A 166 -18.58 -8.78 10.10
N LEU A 167 -18.66 -8.23 8.88
CA LEU A 167 -19.93 -8.06 8.16
C LEU A 167 -20.16 -9.21 7.17
N GLN A 168 -21.21 -9.99 7.42
CA GLN A 168 -21.66 -11.03 6.48
C GLN A 168 -22.12 -10.46 5.14
N THR A 169 -22.61 -9.21 5.13
CA THR A 169 -23.10 -8.50 3.94
C THR A 169 -22.07 -7.50 3.39
N TYR A 170 -20.77 -7.68 3.65
CA TYR A 170 -19.71 -6.77 3.19
C TYR A 170 -19.82 -6.42 1.70
N GLN A 171 -20.16 -7.41 0.85
CA GLN A 171 -20.28 -7.24 -0.59
C GLN A 171 -21.32 -6.17 -1.00
N GLU A 172 -22.36 -5.93 -0.21
CA GLU A 172 -23.37 -4.89 -0.46
C GLU A 172 -22.78 -3.47 -0.33
N TYR A 173 -21.69 -3.33 0.44
CA TYR A 173 -21.07 -2.05 0.78
C TYR A 173 -19.66 -1.90 0.21
N ALA A 174 -19.16 -2.88 -0.55
CA ALA A 174 -17.76 -2.93 -1.02
C ALA A 174 -17.33 -1.65 -1.76
N ILE A 175 -18.20 -1.08 -2.61
CA ILE A 175 -17.92 0.17 -3.34
C ILE A 175 -17.81 1.36 -2.39
N VAL A 176 -18.65 1.40 -1.34
CA VAL A 176 -18.64 2.49 -0.35
C VAL A 176 -17.34 2.43 0.45
N PHE A 177 -16.96 1.26 0.95
CA PHE A 177 -15.69 1.08 1.67
C PHE A 177 -14.48 1.39 0.80
N LEU A 178 -14.44 0.89 -0.44
CA LEU A 178 -13.38 1.23 -1.40
C LEU A 178 -13.24 2.75 -1.58
N THR A 179 -14.36 3.47 -1.72
CA THR A 179 -14.34 4.93 -1.88
C THR A 179 -13.85 5.63 -0.61
N LEU A 180 -14.32 5.18 0.56
CA LEU A 180 -13.92 5.72 1.86
C LEU A 180 -12.44 5.48 2.18
N VAL A 181 -11.85 4.42 1.66
CA VAL A 181 -10.40 4.16 1.78
C VAL A 181 -9.62 4.95 0.74
N ALA A 182 -9.99 4.84 -0.53
CA ALA A 182 -9.22 5.37 -1.66
C ALA A 182 -9.14 6.90 -1.65
N VAL A 183 -10.25 7.60 -1.38
CA VAL A 183 -10.26 9.08 -1.45
C VAL A 183 -9.36 9.72 -0.38
N PRO A 184 -9.47 9.38 0.92
CA PRO A 184 -8.57 9.91 1.93
C PRO A 184 -7.12 9.46 1.75
N SER A 185 -6.89 8.21 1.32
CA SER A 185 -5.54 7.71 1.02
C SER A 185 -4.89 8.52 -0.10
N MET A 186 -5.58 8.74 -1.22
CA MET A 186 -5.07 9.56 -2.31
C MET A 186 -4.78 10.99 -1.85
N LEU A 187 -5.66 11.62 -1.07
CA LEU A 187 -5.45 13.00 -0.61
C LEU A 187 -4.38 13.11 0.48
N GLY A 188 -4.19 12.10 1.32
CA GLY A 188 -3.24 12.10 2.41
C GLY A 188 -1.85 11.64 1.97
N GLU A 189 -1.75 10.44 1.43
CA GLU A 189 -0.48 9.78 1.12
C GLU A 189 0.20 10.36 -0.11
N MET A 190 -0.55 10.63 -1.19
CA MET A 190 0.02 11.28 -2.38
C MET A 190 0.48 12.70 -2.03
N ALA A 191 -0.32 13.45 -1.28
CA ALA A 191 0.07 14.77 -0.82
C ALA A 191 1.31 14.73 0.08
N PHE A 192 1.40 13.74 0.97
CA PHE A 192 2.58 13.54 1.81
C PHE A 192 3.83 13.23 0.97
N ALA A 193 3.71 12.34 -0.02
CA ALA A 193 4.80 12.01 -0.95
C ALA A 193 5.27 13.25 -1.72
N ILE A 194 4.35 14.02 -2.30
CA ILE A 194 4.65 15.26 -3.02
C ILE A 194 5.27 16.29 -2.07
N TRP A 195 4.77 16.42 -0.85
CA TRP A 195 5.33 17.33 0.15
C TRP A 195 6.77 16.96 0.51
N LEU A 196 7.09 15.67 0.67
CA LEU A 196 8.47 15.22 0.91
C LEU A 196 9.40 15.59 -0.26
N LEU A 197 8.93 15.40 -1.50
CA LEU A 197 9.68 15.76 -2.71
C LEU A 197 9.94 17.27 -2.78
N LEU A 198 8.94 18.11 -2.48
CA LEU A 198 9.04 19.55 -2.67
C LEU A 198 9.63 20.29 -1.47
N CYS A 199 9.30 19.87 -0.25
CA CYS A 199 9.57 20.64 0.98
C CYS A 199 10.43 19.87 1.99
N GLY A 200 10.42 18.54 1.97
CA GLY A 200 11.14 17.71 2.94
C GLY A 200 12.63 18.04 3.01
N GLY A 201 13.11 18.36 4.21
CA GLY A 201 14.52 18.64 4.50
C GLY A 201 15.07 19.98 4.01
N LYS A 202 14.26 20.88 3.43
CA LYS A 202 14.73 22.20 2.96
C LYS A 202 14.97 23.21 4.09
N ASN A 203 14.34 23.04 5.25
CA ASN A 203 14.41 23.99 6.38
C ASN A 203 15.35 23.55 7.52
N LYS A 204 16.20 22.53 7.32
CA LYS A 204 17.25 22.14 8.27
C LYS A 204 18.63 22.65 7.82
N GLN A 205 18.69 23.92 7.43
CA GLN A 205 19.91 24.73 7.49
C GLN A 205 19.74 25.69 8.66
N GLY A 206 20.15 25.22 9.82
CA GLY A 206 20.23 25.95 11.08
C GLY A 206 21.25 25.21 11.93
#